data_AF-W7D7U0-F1
#
_entry.id   AF-W7D7U0-F1
#
_cell.length_a   1.000
_cell.length_b   1.000
_cell.length_c   1.000
_cell.angle_alpha   90.00
_cell.angle_beta   90.00
_cell.angle_gamma   90.00
#
_symmetry.space_group_name_H-M   'P 1'
#
loop_
_entity.id
_entity.type
_entity.pdbx_description
1 polymer ?
#
loop_
_entity_poly.entity_id
_entity_poly.type
_entity_poly.pdbx_seq_one_letter_code
_entity_poly.pdbx_strand_id
1 'polypeptide(L)'
;MLLKNLTEQQLEKRVFFKKEDLVDYSPVTEKHVESGMTIKEIIHAAVAYSDNTAGNLLFNALNGPKGFQDELRKIKDETTNADRYETELNVAVPGDPRDTSTPEAFSKNLAFLTRQGNLQPKQLDYFKQTLIENTTGGKLIRAGIPKDYIVGDKTGAGSYGTRNDIAVIYSDAKDREPLVWVIFSKKDKEDATYDDQLIADASKVLSQYFDL
;
A
#
# COMPACT_ATOMS: atom_id res chain seq x y z
N MET A 1 9.93 2.23 -0.61
CA MET A 1 11.37 2.15 -0.95
C MET A 1 11.90 3.38 -1.68
N LEU A 2 11.24 3.88 -2.74
CA LEU A 2 11.69 5.11 -3.43
C LEU A 2 11.87 6.32 -2.50
N LEU A 3 10.91 6.59 -1.60
CA LEU A 3 11.04 7.64 -0.57
C LEU A 3 12.27 7.46 0.35
N LYS A 4 12.68 6.21 0.58
CA LYS A 4 13.85 5.89 1.41
C LYS A 4 15.17 6.10 0.64
N ASN A 5 15.18 5.78 -0.65
CA ASN A 5 16.38 5.68 -1.46
C ASN A 5 16.68 6.94 -2.28
N LEU A 6 15.67 7.79 -2.52
CA LEU A 6 15.79 9.00 -3.33
C LEU A 6 15.85 10.26 -2.46
N THR A 7 16.61 11.25 -2.93
CA THR A 7 16.61 12.59 -2.36
C THR A 7 15.31 13.34 -2.69
N GLU A 8 15.03 14.42 -1.96
CA GLU A 8 13.88 15.29 -2.25
C GLU A 8 13.91 15.80 -3.70
N GLN A 9 15.07 16.24 -4.19
CA GLN A 9 15.22 16.69 -5.58
C GLN A 9 14.95 15.57 -6.61
N GLN A 10 15.34 14.34 -6.32
CA GLN A 10 15.06 13.20 -7.21
C GLN A 10 13.56 12.87 -7.23
N LEU A 11 12.88 13.00 -6.09
CA LEU A 11 11.43 12.77 -5.97
C LEU A 11 10.59 13.79 -6.73
N GLU A 12 11.10 15.00 -6.93
CA GLU A 12 10.45 16.05 -7.74
C GLU A 12 10.75 15.92 -9.25
N LYS A 13 11.53 14.92 -9.67
CA LYS A 13 11.74 14.67 -11.11
C LYS A 13 10.45 14.20 -11.76
N ARG A 14 10.14 14.81 -12.90
CA ARG A 14 8.99 14.48 -13.73
C ARG A 14 9.24 13.22 -14.57
N VAL A 15 8.29 12.31 -14.52
CA VAL A 15 8.20 11.10 -15.34
C VAL A 15 7.11 11.33 -16.37
N PHE A 16 7.46 11.13 -17.63
CA PHE A 16 6.51 11.13 -18.74
C PHE A 16 6.18 9.69 -19.12
N PHE A 17 4.91 9.45 -19.39
CA PHE A 17 4.36 8.16 -19.80
C PHE A 17 3.33 8.41 -20.90
N LYS A 18 3.05 7.38 -21.68
CA LYS A 18 2.17 7.48 -22.84
C LYS A 18 0.81 6.91 -22.53
N LYS A 19 -0.15 7.18 -23.43
CA LYS A 19 -1.49 6.62 -23.34
C LYS A 19 -1.47 5.09 -23.38
N GLU A 20 -0.51 4.50 -24.10
CA GLU A 20 -0.36 3.04 -24.20
C GLU A 20 0.18 2.39 -22.92
N ASP A 21 0.73 3.19 -22.00
CA ASP A 21 1.19 2.71 -20.69
C ASP A 21 0.03 2.62 -19.68
N LEU A 22 -1.13 3.23 -19.99
CA LEU A 22 -2.30 3.21 -19.11
C LEU A 22 -2.92 1.81 -19.07
N VAL A 23 -3.07 1.28 -17.86
CA VAL A 23 -3.80 0.03 -17.57
C VAL A 23 -5.15 0.31 -16.92
N ASP A 24 -5.98 -0.72 -16.80
CA ASP A 24 -7.28 -0.65 -16.13
C ASP A 24 -7.18 0.01 -14.74
N TYR A 25 -8.14 0.89 -14.43
CA TYR A 25 -8.22 1.66 -13.18
C TYR A 25 -6.99 2.57 -12.93
N SER A 26 -6.94 3.67 -13.68
CA SER A 26 -5.87 4.67 -13.65
C SER A 26 -6.41 6.11 -13.45
N PRO A 27 -7.19 6.36 -12.37
CA PRO A 27 -8.02 7.56 -12.22
C PRO A 27 -7.25 8.89 -12.06
N VAL A 28 -5.95 8.83 -11.76
CA VAL A 28 -5.09 10.01 -11.65
C VAL A 28 -4.19 10.10 -12.88
N THR A 29 -3.45 9.04 -13.18
CA THR A 29 -2.45 9.04 -14.26
C THR A 29 -3.07 9.29 -15.63
N GLU A 30 -4.30 8.85 -15.89
CA GLU A 30 -5.02 9.13 -17.15
C GLU A 30 -5.16 10.63 -17.46
N LYS A 31 -5.17 11.47 -16.42
CA LYS A 31 -5.31 12.93 -16.53
C LYS A 31 -3.98 13.65 -16.79
N HIS A 32 -2.87 12.92 -16.74
CA HIS A 32 -1.52 13.48 -16.75
C HIS A 32 -0.63 12.91 -17.86
N VAL A 33 -1.20 12.24 -18.88
CA VAL A 33 -0.44 11.71 -20.03
C VAL A 33 0.36 12.82 -20.72
N GLU A 34 -0.23 13.99 -20.94
CA GLU A 34 0.45 15.11 -21.61
C GLU A 34 1.45 15.83 -20.69
N SER A 35 1.11 16.00 -19.41
CA SER A 35 1.91 16.79 -18.47
C SER A 35 3.01 15.98 -17.79
N GLY A 36 2.93 14.64 -17.80
CA GLY A 36 3.66 13.78 -16.88
C GLY A 36 3.32 14.05 -15.41
N MET A 37 3.99 13.34 -14.51
CA MET A 37 3.86 13.48 -13.05
C MET A 37 5.23 13.38 -12.37
N THR A 38 5.43 14.02 -11.22
CA THR A 38 6.62 13.80 -10.40
C THR A 38 6.58 12.42 -9.74
N ILE A 39 7.73 11.89 -9.31
CA ILE A 39 7.76 10.61 -8.59
C ILE A 39 6.90 10.69 -7.31
N LYS A 40 6.87 11.83 -6.61
CA LYS A 40 5.97 12.04 -5.46
C LYS A 40 4.50 11.97 -5.87
N GLU A 41 4.08 12.68 -6.92
CA GLU A 41 2.70 12.62 -7.42
C GLU A 41 2.30 11.19 -7.79
N ILE A 42 3.21 10.40 -8.39
CA ILE A 42 2.97 8.99 -8.74
C ILE A 42 2.84 8.13 -7.47
N ILE A 43 3.68 8.34 -6.45
CA ILE A 43 3.54 7.67 -5.16
C ILE A 43 2.18 7.97 -4.53
N HIS A 44 1.76 9.23 -4.55
CA HIS A 44 0.45 9.63 -4.03
C HIS A 44 -0.69 8.96 -4.78
N ALA A 45 -0.68 8.99 -6.12
CA ALA A 45 -1.68 8.34 -6.96
C ALA A 45 -1.81 6.83 -6.66
N ALA A 46 -0.67 6.13 -6.60
CA ALA A 46 -0.64 4.70 -6.33
C ALA A 46 -1.15 4.36 -4.91
N VAL A 47 -0.83 5.19 -3.91
CA VAL A 47 -1.20 4.89 -2.52
C VAL A 47 -2.61 5.39 -2.21
N ALA A 48 -2.92 6.65 -2.44
CA ALA A 48 -4.16 7.28 -1.99
C ALA A 48 -5.39 6.98 -2.88
N TYR A 49 -5.16 6.60 -4.14
CA TYR A 49 -6.22 6.29 -5.11
C TYR A 49 -6.13 4.86 -5.66
N SER A 50 -5.08 4.11 -5.32
CA SER A 50 -4.81 2.78 -5.87
C SER A 50 -4.68 2.76 -7.39
N ASP A 51 -4.12 3.83 -7.97
CA ASP A 51 -3.92 3.96 -9.42
C ASP A 51 -2.92 2.91 -9.96
N ASN A 52 -3.39 2.04 -10.84
CA ASN A 52 -2.62 0.87 -11.30
C ASN A 52 -1.46 1.26 -12.21
N THR A 53 -1.64 2.24 -13.10
CA THR A 53 -0.52 2.73 -13.92
C THR A 53 0.53 3.39 -13.05
N ALA A 54 0.12 4.15 -12.03
CA ALA A 54 1.07 4.68 -11.06
C ALA A 54 1.85 3.54 -10.38
N GLY A 55 1.18 2.45 -9.99
CA GLY A 55 1.83 1.22 -9.49
C GLY A 55 2.91 0.69 -10.43
N ASN A 56 2.58 0.53 -11.72
CA ASN A 56 3.53 0.09 -12.75
C ASN A 56 4.72 1.05 -12.93
N LEU A 57 4.48 2.36 -12.90
CA LEU A 57 5.54 3.36 -12.98
C LEU A 57 6.49 3.29 -11.78
N LEU A 58 5.98 3.00 -10.58
CA LEU A 58 6.82 2.79 -9.39
C LEU A 58 7.63 1.49 -9.49
N PHE A 59 7.07 0.41 -10.04
CA PHE A 59 7.85 -0.79 -10.34
C PHE A 59 8.97 -0.47 -11.33
N ASN A 60 8.69 0.25 -12.41
CA ASN A 60 9.72 0.64 -13.38
C ASN A 60 10.86 1.44 -12.74
N ALA A 61 10.54 2.38 -11.84
CA ALA A 61 11.53 3.14 -11.08
C ALA A 61 12.39 2.27 -10.14
N LEU A 62 11.96 1.04 -9.86
CA LEU A 62 12.66 0.03 -9.07
C LEU A 62 13.22 -1.12 -9.91
N ASN A 63 13.33 -0.97 -11.24
CA ASN A 63 13.75 -2.03 -12.17
C ASN A 63 12.80 -3.24 -12.21
N GLY A 64 11.49 -2.97 -12.09
CA GLY A 64 10.41 -3.95 -12.16
C GLY A 64 10.10 -4.68 -10.84
N PRO A 65 9.16 -5.63 -10.87
CA PRO A 65 8.73 -6.38 -9.68
C PRO A 65 9.89 -7.05 -8.94
N LYS A 66 10.87 -7.61 -9.67
CA LYS A 66 12.04 -8.22 -9.04
C LYS A 66 12.97 -7.22 -8.39
N GLY A 67 13.19 -6.05 -8.98
CA GLY A 67 13.97 -5.01 -8.31
C GLY A 67 13.24 -4.42 -7.09
N PHE A 68 11.90 -4.36 -7.10
CA PHE A 68 11.12 -4.09 -5.88
C PHE A 68 11.33 -5.16 -4.80
N GLN A 69 11.29 -6.44 -5.18
CA GLN A 69 11.58 -7.55 -4.27
C GLN A 69 12.99 -7.42 -3.67
N ASP A 70 13.99 -7.08 -4.48
CA ASP A 70 15.37 -6.89 -4.02
C ASP A 70 15.49 -5.73 -3.01
N GLU A 71 14.73 -4.64 -3.21
CA GLU A 71 14.64 -3.56 -2.22
C GLU A 71 14.02 -4.02 -0.90
N LEU A 72 13.00 -4.89 -0.94
CA LEU A 72 12.42 -5.48 0.27
C LEU A 72 13.43 -6.37 1.01
N ARG A 73 14.23 -7.14 0.29
CA ARG A 73 15.30 -7.97 0.89
C ARG A 73 16.33 -7.12 1.64
N LYS A 74 16.62 -5.89 1.18
CA LYS A 74 17.50 -4.94 1.90
C LYS A 74 16.97 -4.49 3.26
N ILE A 75 15.66 -4.57 3.48
CA ILE A 75 15.03 -4.32 4.78
C ILE A 75 14.65 -5.61 5.52
N LYS A 76 15.26 -6.74 5.13
CA LYS A 76 15.12 -8.08 5.73
C LYS A 76 13.75 -8.73 5.59
N ASP A 77 12.96 -8.30 4.59
CA ASP A 77 11.81 -9.08 4.17
C ASP A 77 12.27 -10.18 3.23
N GLU A 78 12.27 -11.42 3.72
CA GLU A 78 12.61 -12.64 2.95
C GLU A 78 11.36 -13.39 2.43
N THR A 79 10.16 -12.86 2.69
CA THR A 79 8.88 -13.54 2.46
C THR A 79 8.15 -13.04 1.24
N THR A 80 8.13 -11.72 0.99
CA THR A 80 7.38 -11.16 -0.13
C THR A 80 7.99 -11.61 -1.46
N ASN A 81 7.15 -12.14 -2.35
CA ASN A 81 7.47 -12.46 -3.74
C ASN A 81 6.75 -11.46 -4.64
N ALA A 82 7.49 -10.81 -5.55
CA ALA A 82 6.92 -9.91 -6.54
C ALA A 82 7.40 -10.31 -7.94
N ASP A 83 6.46 -10.51 -8.85
CA ASP A 83 6.72 -11.20 -10.11
C ASP A 83 6.10 -10.47 -11.30
N ARG A 84 4.88 -9.94 -11.15
CA ARG A 84 4.10 -9.34 -12.24
C ARG A 84 3.80 -7.86 -12.02
N TYR A 85 3.40 -7.22 -13.10
CA TYR A 85 2.88 -5.85 -13.11
C TYR A 85 1.36 -5.84 -12.93
N GLU A 86 0.80 -4.65 -12.72
CA GLU A 86 -0.64 -4.43 -12.84
C GLU A 86 -1.10 -4.64 -14.29
N THR A 87 -2.26 -5.27 -14.51
CA THR A 87 -3.21 -5.80 -13.50
C THR A 87 -3.02 -7.29 -13.18
N GLU A 88 -2.05 -7.95 -13.82
CA GLU A 88 -1.84 -9.41 -13.75
C GLU A 88 -1.46 -9.92 -12.35
N LEU A 89 -0.87 -9.07 -11.50
CA LEU A 89 -0.52 -9.43 -10.13
C LEU A 89 -1.75 -9.75 -9.25
N ASN A 90 -2.97 -9.37 -9.67
CA ASN A 90 -4.20 -9.53 -8.87
C ASN A 90 -4.92 -10.88 -9.03
N VAL A 91 -4.40 -11.81 -9.84
CA VAL A 91 -5.09 -13.09 -10.14
C VAL A 91 -5.20 -14.00 -8.90
N ALA A 92 -4.29 -13.89 -7.93
CA ALA A 92 -4.40 -14.49 -6.60
C ALA A 92 -4.75 -16.01 -6.54
N VAL A 93 -4.30 -16.80 -7.53
CA VAL A 93 -4.59 -18.23 -7.63
C VAL A 93 -4.14 -18.97 -6.35
N PRO A 94 -5.00 -19.77 -5.70
CA PRO A 94 -4.61 -20.58 -4.55
C PRO A 94 -3.41 -21.49 -4.85
N GLY A 95 -2.34 -21.34 -4.07
CA GLY A 95 -1.11 -22.12 -4.21
C GLY A 95 -0.08 -21.52 -5.16
N ASP A 96 -0.41 -20.47 -5.92
CA ASP A 96 0.57 -19.72 -6.71
C ASP A 96 1.39 -18.80 -5.77
N PRO A 97 2.73 -18.95 -5.70
CA PRO A 97 3.55 -18.13 -4.83
C PRO A 97 3.82 -16.71 -5.37
N ARG A 98 3.51 -16.44 -6.64
CA ARG A 98 3.78 -15.13 -7.27
C ARG A 98 2.92 -14.04 -6.67
N ASP A 99 3.53 -12.87 -6.46
CA ASP A 99 2.85 -11.67 -5.93
C ASP A 99 2.18 -11.91 -4.57
N THR A 100 2.83 -12.70 -3.71
CA THR A 100 2.33 -13.06 -2.38
C THR A 100 3.26 -12.57 -1.27
N SER A 101 2.68 -12.46 -0.07
CA SER A 101 3.41 -12.25 1.19
C SER A 101 2.55 -12.74 2.36
N THR A 102 2.92 -12.39 3.58
CA THR A 102 2.16 -12.71 4.80
C THR A 102 1.82 -11.45 5.58
N PRO A 103 0.77 -11.49 6.44
CA PRO A 103 0.47 -10.38 7.33
C PRO A 103 1.65 -9.97 8.22
N GLU A 104 2.46 -10.94 8.68
CA GLU A 104 3.63 -10.69 9.50
C GLU A 104 4.76 -9.97 8.74
N ALA A 105 5.05 -10.37 7.50
CA ALA A 105 6.06 -9.70 6.69
C ALA A 105 5.66 -8.26 6.37
N PHE A 106 4.40 -8.05 5.97
CA PHE A 106 3.87 -6.72 5.70
C PHE A 106 3.85 -5.83 6.94
N SER A 107 3.51 -6.37 8.13
CA SER A 107 3.49 -5.58 9.36
C SER A 107 4.91 -5.13 9.74
N LYS A 108 5.90 -6.01 9.62
CA LYS A 108 7.32 -5.67 9.83
C LYS A 108 7.80 -4.60 8.85
N ASN A 109 7.45 -4.71 7.57
CA ASN A 109 7.81 -3.72 6.55
C ASN A 109 7.19 -2.36 6.82
N LEU A 110 5.89 -2.34 7.13
CA LEU A 110 5.17 -1.09 7.38
C LEU A 110 5.71 -0.42 8.65
N ALA A 111 5.91 -1.17 9.73
CA ALA A 111 6.53 -0.69 10.96
C ALA A 111 7.94 -0.14 10.73
N PHE A 112 8.75 -0.81 9.89
CA PHE A 112 10.07 -0.30 9.50
C PHE A 112 9.95 1.04 8.79
N LEU A 113 9.06 1.17 7.80
CA LEU A 113 8.93 2.39 6.99
C LEU A 113 8.31 3.57 7.75
N THR A 114 7.55 3.34 8.83
CA THR A 114 6.97 4.41 9.66
C THR A 114 7.83 4.84 10.85
N ARG A 115 8.91 4.11 11.13
CA ARG A 115 9.83 4.41 12.23
C ARG A 115 10.78 5.55 11.88
N GLN A 116 10.98 6.48 12.82
CA GLN A 116 11.95 7.55 12.70
C GLN A 116 13.37 7.01 12.45
N GLY A 117 14.12 7.68 11.59
CA GLY A 117 15.50 7.31 11.22
C GLY A 117 15.62 6.34 10.03
N ASN A 118 14.53 5.65 9.64
CA ASN A 118 14.56 4.76 8.47
C ASN A 118 14.30 5.50 7.15
N LEU A 119 13.54 6.60 7.21
CA LEU A 119 13.36 7.57 6.13
C LEU A 119 13.88 8.94 6.61
N GLN A 120 14.28 9.77 5.65
CA GLN A 120 14.53 11.20 5.92
C GLN A 120 13.25 11.86 6.45
N PRO A 121 13.33 12.84 7.38
CA PRO A 121 12.15 13.37 8.10
C PRO A 121 11.00 13.80 7.18
N LYS A 122 11.28 14.62 6.15
CA LYS A 122 10.25 15.06 5.19
C LYS A 122 9.60 13.91 4.42
N GLN A 123 10.38 12.90 4.05
CA GLN A 123 9.88 11.72 3.34
C GLN A 123 9.06 10.81 4.25
N LEU A 124 9.41 10.74 5.53
CA LEU A 124 8.62 10.03 6.53
C LEU A 124 7.26 10.71 6.74
N ASP A 125 7.26 12.04 6.91
CA ASP A 125 6.02 12.82 7.05
C ASP A 125 5.14 12.67 5.81
N TYR A 126 5.74 12.77 4.62
CA TYR A 126 5.04 12.55 3.36
C TYR A 126 4.47 11.13 3.24
N PHE A 127 5.22 10.09 3.64
CA PHE A 127 4.75 8.71 3.62
C PHE A 127 3.53 8.52 4.53
N LYS A 128 3.60 9.01 5.77
CA LYS A 128 2.49 8.93 6.73
C LYS A 128 1.26 9.70 6.24
N GLN A 129 1.46 10.93 5.78
CA GLN A 129 0.38 11.77 5.27
C GLN A 129 -0.31 11.12 4.07
N THR A 130 0.45 10.53 3.15
CA THR A 130 -0.11 9.84 1.97
C THR A 130 -1.00 8.66 2.37
N LEU A 131 -0.62 7.89 3.39
CA LEU A 131 -1.45 6.80 3.93
C LEU A 131 -2.71 7.35 4.61
N ILE A 132 -2.60 8.44 5.37
CA ILE A 132 -3.73 9.10 6.05
C ILE A 132 -4.75 9.63 5.02
N GLU A 133 -4.27 10.18 3.91
CA GLU A 133 -5.07 10.70 2.80
C GLU A 133 -5.69 9.61 1.91
N ASN A 134 -5.44 8.32 2.19
CA ASN A 134 -6.04 7.25 1.41
C ASN A 134 -7.57 7.36 1.35
N THR A 135 -8.10 7.28 0.14
CA THR A 135 -9.53 7.47 -0.15
C THR A 135 -10.30 6.16 -0.23
N THR A 136 -9.60 5.01 -0.28
CA THR A 136 -10.21 3.70 -0.55
C THR A 136 -10.56 2.90 0.72
N GLY A 137 -10.03 3.28 1.88
CA GLY A 137 -10.06 2.50 3.13
C GLY A 137 -11.28 2.65 4.03
N GLY A 138 -12.21 3.54 3.69
CA GLY A 138 -13.27 3.97 4.62
C GLY A 138 -14.16 2.86 5.18
N LYS A 139 -14.31 1.74 4.48
CA LYS A 139 -15.14 0.59 4.87
C LYS A 139 -14.35 -0.59 5.46
N LEU A 140 -13.04 -0.46 5.63
CA LEU A 140 -12.14 -1.57 5.99
C LEU A 140 -11.62 -1.36 7.41
N ILE A 141 -10.30 -1.32 7.64
CA ILE A 141 -9.74 -1.15 8.99
C ILE A 141 -10.32 0.10 9.65
N ARG A 142 -10.42 1.22 8.92
CA ARG A 142 -10.98 2.49 9.44
C ARG A 142 -12.37 2.35 10.05
N ALA A 143 -13.21 1.46 9.52
CA ALA A 143 -14.58 1.29 10.00
C ALA A 143 -14.66 0.60 11.37
N GLY A 144 -13.61 -0.13 11.77
CA GLY A 144 -13.51 -0.78 13.08
C GLY A 144 -12.82 0.06 14.16
N ILE A 145 -12.25 1.22 13.80
CA ILE A 145 -11.41 2.06 14.68
C ILE A 145 -12.24 3.21 15.31
N PRO A 146 -12.04 3.55 16.60
CA PRO A 146 -12.64 4.73 17.21
C PRO A 146 -12.27 6.05 16.51
N LYS A 147 -13.19 7.02 16.51
CA LYS A 147 -13.08 8.24 15.69
C LYS A 147 -11.97 9.21 16.12
N ASP A 148 -11.48 9.08 17.35
CA ASP A 148 -10.40 9.86 17.93
C ASP A 148 -9.00 9.35 17.53
N TYR A 149 -8.93 8.25 16.78
CA TYR A 149 -7.68 7.77 16.20
C TYR A 149 -7.52 8.23 14.76
N ILE A 150 -6.29 8.55 14.39
CA ILE A 150 -5.90 8.80 13.01
C ILE A 150 -5.44 7.49 12.41
N VAL A 151 -6.00 7.11 11.26
CA VAL A 151 -5.63 5.90 10.53
C VAL A 151 -5.03 6.31 9.20
N GLY A 152 -3.83 5.79 8.90
CA GLY A 152 -3.29 5.78 7.56
C GLY A 152 -3.22 4.36 7.03
N ASP A 153 -3.82 4.09 5.89
CA ASP A 153 -4.00 2.73 5.37
C ASP A 153 -3.73 2.60 3.88
N LYS A 154 -3.64 1.35 3.41
CA LYS A 154 -3.67 1.01 1.99
C LYS A 154 -4.42 -0.29 1.78
N THR A 155 -5.42 -0.22 0.90
CA THR A 155 -6.30 -1.34 0.56
C THR A 155 -5.75 -2.19 -0.57
N GLY A 156 -6.17 -3.46 -0.65
CA GLY A 156 -5.96 -4.33 -1.82
C GLY A 156 -7.21 -5.16 -2.13
N ALA A 157 -7.46 -5.41 -3.41
CA ALA A 157 -8.49 -6.33 -3.87
C ALA A 157 -7.99 -7.09 -5.09
N GLY A 158 -8.47 -8.31 -5.27
CA GLY A 158 -8.11 -9.14 -6.42
C GLY A 158 -9.13 -10.25 -6.65
N SER A 159 -8.80 -11.17 -7.56
CA SER A 159 -9.59 -12.38 -7.78
C SER A 159 -9.66 -13.25 -6.51
N TYR A 160 -10.48 -14.29 -6.54
CA TYR A 160 -10.72 -15.17 -5.40
C TYR A 160 -11.31 -14.44 -4.18
N GLY A 161 -12.09 -13.37 -4.41
CA GLY A 161 -12.61 -12.53 -3.34
C GLY A 161 -11.53 -11.99 -2.41
N THR A 162 -10.31 -11.80 -2.91
CA THR A 162 -9.18 -11.29 -2.14
C THR A 162 -9.50 -9.88 -1.67
N ARG A 163 -9.35 -9.63 -0.37
CA ARG A 163 -9.59 -8.31 0.22
C ARG A 163 -8.66 -8.09 1.39
N ASN A 164 -7.84 -7.07 1.24
CA ASN A 164 -6.73 -6.78 2.14
C ASN A 164 -6.79 -5.33 2.57
N ASP A 165 -6.31 -5.07 3.79
CA ASP A 165 -6.03 -3.73 4.26
C ASP A 165 -4.84 -3.75 5.21
N ILE A 166 -3.97 -2.76 5.09
CA ILE A 166 -2.82 -2.55 5.97
C ILE A 166 -2.88 -1.14 6.51
N ALA A 167 -2.64 -0.95 7.81
CA ALA A 167 -2.83 0.33 8.46
C ALA A 167 -1.78 0.62 9.52
N VAL A 168 -1.50 1.91 9.69
CA VAL A 168 -0.84 2.47 10.87
C VAL A 168 -1.85 3.35 11.60
N ILE A 169 -1.99 3.10 12.89
CA ILE A 169 -3.01 3.69 13.75
C ILE A 169 -2.31 4.54 14.79
N TYR A 170 -2.63 5.84 14.78
CA TYR A 170 -2.06 6.85 15.66
C TYR A 170 -3.08 7.27 16.71
N SER A 171 -2.64 7.32 17.96
CA SER A 171 -3.41 7.90 19.07
C SER A 171 -2.93 9.32 19.33
N ASP A 172 -3.84 10.19 19.77
CA ASP A 172 -3.50 11.53 20.27
C ASP A 172 -2.83 11.49 21.66
N ALA A 173 -2.83 10.33 22.33
CA ALA A 173 -2.13 10.14 23.60
C ALA A 173 -0.60 10.17 23.37
N LYS A 174 0.07 11.15 24.00
CA LYS A 174 1.50 11.48 23.79
C LYS A 174 2.50 10.34 24.03
N ASP A 175 2.08 9.28 24.72
CA ASP A 175 2.95 8.16 25.13
C ASP A 175 2.59 6.82 24.45
N ARG A 176 1.65 6.81 23.50
CA ARG A 176 1.25 5.58 22.80
C ARG A 176 1.95 5.47 21.45
N GLU A 177 2.84 4.49 21.32
CA GLU A 177 3.45 4.16 20.04
C GLU A 177 2.38 3.77 19.01
N PRO A 178 2.54 4.15 17.72
CA PRO A 178 1.58 3.78 16.69
C PRO A 178 1.47 2.26 16.54
N LEU A 179 0.25 1.77 16.32
CA LEU A 179 0.01 0.36 16.02
C LEU A 179 0.09 0.11 14.52
N VAL A 180 0.55 -1.08 14.14
CA VAL A 180 0.58 -1.53 12.74
C VAL A 180 -0.29 -2.77 12.62
N TRP A 181 -1.37 -2.69 11.83
CA TRP A 181 -2.30 -3.79 11.59
C TRP A 181 -2.28 -4.18 10.12
N VAL A 182 -2.36 -5.49 9.88
CA VAL A 182 -2.42 -6.08 8.53
C VAL A 182 -3.46 -7.17 8.55
N ILE A 183 -4.49 -7.01 7.73
CA ILE A 183 -5.60 -7.96 7.62
C ILE A 183 -5.71 -8.38 6.16
N PHE A 184 -5.40 -9.64 5.89
CA PHE A 184 -5.55 -10.25 4.57
C PHE A 184 -6.68 -11.27 4.58
N SER A 185 -7.44 -11.34 3.50
CA SER A 185 -8.49 -12.34 3.32
C SER A 185 -8.61 -12.76 1.86
N LYS A 186 -9.07 -13.99 1.64
CA LYS A 186 -9.46 -14.52 0.33
C LYS A 186 -10.49 -15.64 0.50
N LYS A 187 -11.10 -16.05 -0.60
CA LYS A 187 -12.08 -17.13 -0.73
C LYS A 187 -11.57 -18.20 -1.70
N ASP A 188 -12.31 -19.29 -1.85
CA ASP A 188 -11.86 -20.45 -2.64
C ASP A 188 -12.23 -20.40 -4.12
N LYS A 189 -13.27 -19.65 -4.50
CA LYS A 189 -13.74 -19.54 -5.89
C LYS A 189 -13.16 -18.30 -6.57
N GLU A 190 -12.67 -18.45 -7.79
CA GLU A 190 -12.03 -17.37 -8.57
C GLU A 190 -12.90 -16.12 -8.72
N ASP A 191 -14.20 -16.32 -8.99
CA ASP A 191 -15.19 -15.27 -9.20
C ASP A 191 -15.89 -14.82 -7.89
N ALA A 192 -15.43 -15.29 -6.73
CA ALA A 192 -16.02 -14.89 -5.46
C ALA A 192 -15.92 -13.38 -5.25
N THR A 193 -17.01 -12.78 -4.79
CA THR A 193 -16.99 -11.38 -4.34
C THR A 193 -16.33 -11.31 -2.96
N TYR A 194 -15.56 -10.26 -2.70
CA TYR A 194 -15.06 -9.98 -1.36
C TYR A 194 -16.17 -9.44 -0.43
N ASP A 195 -15.83 -9.27 0.85
CA ASP A 195 -16.70 -8.67 1.86
C ASP A 195 -15.89 -7.63 2.67
N ASP A 196 -16.23 -6.35 2.54
CA ASP A 196 -15.58 -5.26 3.31
C ASP A 196 -15.87 -5.40 4.81
N GLN A 197 -17.06 -5.89 5.17
CA GLN A 197 -17.49 -6.02 6.57
C GLN A 197 -16.60 -7.01 7.33
N LEU A 198 -16.07 -8.03 6.66
CA LEU A 198 -15.12 -8.97 7.25
C LEU A 198 -13.88 -8.24 7.79
N ILE A 199 -13.34 -7.29 7.03
CA ILE A 199 -12.15 -6.53 7.42
C ILE A 199 -12.48 -5.54 8.54
N ALA A 200 -13.63 -4.87 8.45
CA ALA A 200 -14.12 -3.96 9.48
C ALA A 200 -14.38 -4.67 10.83
N ASP A 201 -14.98 -5.86 10.80
CA ASP A 201 -15.26 -6.65 12.00
C ASP A 201 -13.97 -7.17 12.63
N ALA A 202 -13.03 -7.64 11.82
CA ALA A 202 -11.70 -8.02 12.30
C ALA A 202 -10.98 -6.82 12.97
N SER A 203 -11.04 -5.64 12.35
CA SER A 203 -10.51 -4.40 12.94
C SER A 203 -11.19 -4.03 14.26
N LYS A 204 -12.51 -4.21 14.37
CA LYS A 204 -13.26 -3.97 15.60
C LYS A 204 -12.84 -4.93 16.73
N VAL A 205 -12.62 -6.20 16.42
CA VAL A 205 -12.11 -7.18 17.39
C VAL A 205 -10.71 -6.79 17.86
N LEU A 206 -9.83 -6.36 16.96
CA LEU A 206 -8.50 -5.85 17.33
C LEU A 206 -8.61 -4.59 18.18
N SER A 207 -9.53 -3.68 17.86
CA SER A 207 -9.74 -2.44 18.62
C SER A 207 -10.15 -2.71 20.06
N GLN A 208 -11.03 -3.70 20.26
CA GLN A 208 -11.42 -4.17 21.59
C GLN A 208 -10.26 -4.85 22.32
N TYR A 209 -9.48 -5.69 21.62
CA TYR A 209 -8.36 -6.40 22.22
C TYR A 209 -7.23 -5.48 22.68
N PHE A 210 -6.97 -4.41 21.93
CA PHE A 210 -5.92 -3.43 22.23
C PHE A 210 -6.41 -2.25 23.07
N ASP A 211 -7.67 -2.24 23.51
CA ASP A 211 -8.29 -1.12 24.24
C ASP A 211 -8.00 0.22 23.54
N LEU A 212 -8.42 0.31 22.26
CA LEU A 212 -8.40 1.59 21.53
C LEU A 212 -9.47 2.53 22.06
#